data_AF-A0A2N1UFX4-F1
#
_entry.id   AF-A0A2N1UFX4-F1
#
_cell.length_a   1.000
_cell.length_b   1.000
_cell.length_c   1.000
_cell.angle_alpha   90.00
_cell.angle_beta   90.00
_cell.angle_gamma   90.00
#
_symmetry.space_group_name_H-M   'P 1'
#
loop_
_entity.id
_entity.type
_entity.pdbx_description
1 polymer ?
#
loop_
_entity_poly.entity_id
_entity_poly.type
_entity_poly.pdbx_seq_one_letter_code
_entity_poly.pdbx_strand_id
1 'polypeptide(L)'
;MNKKGFSLAEIIVSTIVMTMLMVSVIGYIQYSGEIWQDGYSKISGINYMRMTTEILRQDLLRAVTIASPSAVLGGNATPTAQLNYRISGLPGSFTIRIATDSDLLLRLSDGVAAMNNRIAKNVASFSVMRISTWTLQIHIQIHNDITEEDETYRIIASDTLSFMAPGAG
;
A
#
# COMPACT_ATOMS: atom_id res chain seq x y z
N MET A 1 -72.09 2.95 6.20
CA MET A 1 -70.68 2.79 5.75
C MET A 1 -70.02 4.16 5.73
N ASN A 2 -69.37 4.58 6.81
CA ASN A 2 -68.64 5.86 6.85
C ASN A 2 -67.24 5.65 6.28
N LYS A 3 -67.02 6.06 5.03
CA LYS A 3 -65.68 6.24 4.48
C LYS A 3 -65.10 7.51 5.10
N LYS A 4 -64.30 7.36 6.17
CA LYS A 4 -63.51 8.47 6.71
C LYS A 4 -62.39 8.77 5.70
N GLY A 5 -62.54 9.84 4.93
CA GLY A 5 -61.44 10.37 4.12
C GLY A 5 -60.39 10.99 5.03
N PHE A 6 -59.11 10.73 4.76
CA PHE A 6 -57.99 11.37 5.47
C PHE A 6 -58.02 12.89 5.24
N SER A 7 -57.73 13.66 6.29
CA SER A 7 -57.65 15.13 6.20
C SER A 7 -56.43 15.54 5.38
N LEU A 8 -56.56 16.60 4.57
CA LEU A 8 -55.45 17.14 3.77
C LEU A 8 -54.23 17.51 4.64
N ALA A 9 -54.46 17.98 5.87
CA ALA A 9 -53.39 18.25 6.83
C ALA A 9 -52.64 16.98 7.26
N GLU A 10 -53.36 15.87 7.44
CA GLU A 10 -52.78 14.57 7.81
C GLU A 10 -51.90 14.03 6.67
N ILE A 11 -52.35 14.16 5.42
CA ILE A 11 -51.59 13.77 4.24
C ILE A 11 -50.29 14.60 4.13
N ILE A 12 -50.36 15.91 4.35
CA ILE A 12 -49.18 16.79 4.29
C ILE A 12 -48.18 16.41 5.39
N VAL A 13 -48.64 16.26 6.63
CA VAL A 13 -47.76 15.90 7.75
C VAL A 13 -47.13 14.52 7.54
N SER A 14 -47.90 13.52 7.12
CA SER A 14 -47.37 12.19 6.79
C SER A 14 -46.32 12.24 5.67
N THR A 15 -46.54 13.06 4.65
CA THR A 15 -45.57 13.22 3.55
C THR A 15 -44.28 13.89 4.04
N ILE A 16 -44.38 14.95 4.85
CA ILE A 16 -43.21 15.62 5.44
C ILE A 16 -42.44 14.64 6.32
N VAL A 17 -43.11 13.92 7.23
CA VAL A 17 -42.46 12.93 8.10
C VAL A 17 -41.80 11.82 7.28
N MET A 18 -42.48 11.29 6.26
CA MET A 18 -41.94 10.24 5.41
C MET A 18 -40.70 10.72 4.64
N THR A 19 -40.72 11.93 4.08
CA THR A 19 -39.55 12.50 3.39
C THR A 19 -38.39 12.76 4.36
N MET A 20 -38.64 13.25 5.57
CA MET A 20 -37.61 13.44 6.60
C MET A 20 -36.98 12.10 7.03
N LEU A 21 -37.79 11.07 7.22
CA LEU A 21 -37.30 9.72 7.52
C LEU A 21 -36.49 9.16 6.35
N MET A 22 -36.95 9.34 5.12
CA MET A 22 -36.25 8.87 3.93
C MET A 22 -34.87 9.53 3.79
N VAL A 23 -34.78 10.86 3.96
CA VAL A 23 -33.49 11.58 3.94
C VAL A 23 -32.57 11.09 5.05
N SER A 24 -33.11 10.87 6.25
CA SER A 24 -32.33 10.37 7.39
C SER A 24 -31.78 8.96 7.15
N VAL A 25 -32.60 8.06 6.59
CA VAL A 25 -32.20 6.69 6.28
C VAL A 25 -31.15 6.67 5.16
N ILE A 26 -31.33 7.47 4.11
CA ILE A 26 -30.36 7.57 3.02
C ILE A 26 -29.02 8.09 3.55
N GLY A 27 -29.04 9.16 4.36
CA GLY A 27 -27.82 9.70 4.97
C GLY A 27 -27.09 8.68 5.84
N TYR A 28 -27.83 7.90 6.65
CA TYR A 28 -27.24 6.83 7.47
C TYR A 28 -26.59 5.73 6.61
N ILE A 29 -27.23 5.32 5.52
CA ILE A 29 -26.70 4.29 4.61
C ILE A 29 -25.43 4.78 3.91
N GLN A 30 -25.43 6.03 3.42
CA GLN A 30 -24.26 6.64 2.77
C GLN A 30 -23.08 6.69 3.73
N TYR A 31 -23.28 7.25 4.92
CA TYR A 31 -22.25 7.33 5.96
C TYR A 31 -21.72 5.96 6.39
N SER A 32 -22.61 4.98 6.59
CA SER A 32 -22.21 3.62 6.95
C SER A 32 -21.42 2.95 5.82
N GLY A 33 -21.79 3.22 4.57
CA GLY A 33 -21.09 2.73 3.38
C GLY A 33 -19.68 3.29 3.26
N GLU A 34 -19.51 4.60 3.47
CA GLU A 34 -18.20 5.27 3.45
C GLU A 34 -17.25 4.71 4.52
N ILE A 35 -17.74 4.55 5.75
CA ILE A 35 -16.96 3.92 6.83
C ILE A 35 -16.55 2.50 6.47
N TRP A 36 -17.47 1.72 5.91
CA TRP A 36 -17.18 0.34 5.55
C TRP A 36 -16.14 0.26 4.43
N GLN A 37 -16.23 1.13 3.43
CA GLN A 37 -15.26 1.20 2.35
C GLN A 37 -13.88 1.64 2.84
N ASP A 38 -13.79 2.66 3.69
CA ASP A 38 -12.51 3.10 4.29
C ASP A 38 -11.90 2.00 5.15
N GLY A 39 -12.71 1.37 6.00
CA GLY A 39 -12.28 0.24 6.83
C GLY A 39 -11.77 -0.93 6.00
N TYR A 40 -12.48 -1.30 4.94
CA TYR A 40 -12.06 -2.35 4.02
C TYR A 40 -10.75 -1.99 3.29
N SER A 41 -10.64 -0.77 2.78
CA SER A 41 -9.43 -0.26 2.11
C SER A 41 -8.20 -0.33 3.03
N LYS A 42 -8.35 0.10 4.30
CA LYS A 42 -7.28 0.04 5.29
C LYS A 42 -6.85 -1.40 5.62
N ILE A 43 -7.80 -2.30 5.85
CA ILE A 43 -7.51 -3.72 6.13
C ILE A 43 -6.82 -4.39 4.94
N SER A 44 -7.32 -4.13 3.74
CA SER A 44 -6.73 -4.58 2.48
C SER A 44 -5.28 -4.11 2.34
N GLY A 45 -5.03 -2.81 2.55
CA GLY A 45 -3.70 -2.21 2.52
C GLY A 45 -2.73 -2.84 3.51
N ILE A 46 -3.16 -3.11 4.75
CA ILE A 46 -2.32 -3.77 5.77
C ILE A 46 -1.97 -5.21 5.38
N ASN A 47 -2.95 -5.99 4.92
CA ASN A 47 -2.71 -7.37 4.49
C ASN A 47 -1.77 -7.42 3.28
N TYR A 48 -1.97 -6.48 2.35
CA TYR A 48 -1.13 -6.37 1.16
C TYR A 48 0.29 -5.92 1.50
N MET A 49 0.45 -4.98 2.44
CA MET A 49 1.75 -4.61 2.99
C MET A 49 2.45 -5.82 3.61
N ARG A 50 1.74 -6.61 4.44
CA ARG A 50 2.30 -7.83 5.04
C ARG A 50 2.80 -8.83 3.99
N MET A 51 2.04 -9.03 2.91
CA MET A 51 2.47 -9.89 1.81
C MET A 51 3.72 -9.33 1.11
N THR A 52 3.73 -8.02 0.82
CA THR A 52 4.85 -7.31 0.20
C THR A 52 6.13 -7.46 1.03
N THR A 53 6.03 -7.22 2.34
CA THR A 53 7.19 -7.30 3.23
C THR A 53 7.69 -8.73 3.42
N GLU A 54 6.80 -9.73 3.38
CA GLU A 54 7.19 -11.14 3.40
C GLU A 54 7.91 -11.58 2.13
N ILE A 55 7.46 -11.16 0.96
CA ILE A 55 8.17 -11.42 -0.31
C ILE A 55 9.58 -10.83 -0.26
N LEU A 56 9.71 -9.58 0.19
CA LEU A 56 11.00 -8.91 0.33
C LEU A 56 11.91 -9.62 1.33
N ARG A 57 11.35 -10.06 2.47
CA ARG A 57 12.07 -10.83 3.48
C ARG A 57 12.61 -12.13 2.90
N GLN A 58 11.77 -12.91 2.20
CA GLN A 58 12.18 -14.17 1.59
C GLN A 58 13.28 -13.99 0.54
N ASP A 59 13.19 -12.92 -0.27
CA ASP A 59 14.21 -12.59 -1.26
C ASP A 59 15.54 -12.20 -0.59
N LEU A 60 15.49 -11.36 0.45
CA LEU A 60 16.67 -10.90 1.17
C LEU A 60 17.34 -12.00 1.99
N LEU A 61 16.58 -12.95 2.54
CA LEU A 61 17.14 -14.12 3.22
C LEU A 61 17.93 -15.03 2.25
N ARG A 62 17.62 -14.98 0.96
CA ARG A 62 18.32 -15.73 -0.09
C ARG A 62 19.43 -14.93 -0.76
N ALA A 63 19.53 -13.63 -0.46
CA ALA A 63 20.56 -12.78 -1.01
C ALA A 63 21.94 -13.21 -0.47
N VAL A 64 22.96 -13.03 -1.29
CA VAL A 64 24.37 -13.29 -0.94
C VAL A 64 25.12 -11.98 -0.80
N THR A 65 24.82 -11.02 -1.67
CA THR A 65 25.44 -9.69 -1.63
C THR A 65 24.41 -8.62 -1.94
N ILE A 66 24.58 -7.47 -1.29
CA ILE A 66 23.85 -6.24 -1.57
C ILE A 66 24.81 -5.25 -2.22
N ALA A 67 24.58 -4.91 -3.49
CA ALA A 67 25.39 -3.99 -4.27
C ALA A 67 24.98 -2.53 -4.06
N SER A 68 23.68 -2.27 -3.93
CA SER A 68 23.13 -0.93 -3.65
C SER A 68 21.92 -1.05 -2.72
N PRO A 69 21.80 -0.22 -1.68
CA PRO A 69 22.75 0.81 -1.23
C PRO A 69 24.07 0.23 -0.68
N SER A 70 25.18 0.94 -0.90
CA SER A 70 26.49 0.57 -0.35
C SER A 70 26.56 0.84 1.15
N ALA A 71 27.36 0.05 1.88
CA ALA A 71 27.59 0.31 3.29
C ALA A 71 28.55 1.50 3.43
N VAL A 72 28.13 2.54 4.15
CA VAL A 72 28.99 3.70 4.43
C VAL A 72 29.72 3.45 5.75
N LEU A 73 31.03 3.29 5.70
CA LEU A 73 31.86 3.18 6.91
C LEU A 73 32.05 4.57 7.53
N GLY A 74 31.51 4.77 8.74
CA GLY A 74 31.73 6.00 9.51
C GLY A 74 31.01 7.26 9.00
N GLY A 75 30.02 7.10 8.12
CA GLY A 75 29.21 8.21 7.60
C GLY A 75 27.70 7.93 7.70
N ASN A 76 26.89 8.91 7.32
CA ASN A 76 25.43 8.77 7.34
C ASN A 76 24.97 7.88 6.17
N ALA A 77 24.15 6.88 6.46
CA ALA A 77 23.55 6.04 5.44
C ALA A 77 22.58 6.88 4.58
N THR A 78 22.76 6.83 3.27
CA THR A 78 21.91 7.55 2.31
C THR A 78 20.77 6.64 1.83
N PRO A 79 19.50 7.04 2.00
CA PRO A 79 18.38 6.30 1.44
C PRO A 79 18.42 6.29 -0.09
N THR A 80 18.17 5.13 -0.70
CA THR A 80 18.05 4.95 -2.15
C THR A 80 16.68 4.40 -2.51
N ALA A 81 16.11 4.84 -3.62
CA ALA A 81 14.82 4.34 -4.13
C ALA A 81 14.91 2.98 -4.84
N GLN A 82 16.06 2.32 -4.74
CA GLN A 82 16.31 1.02 -5.36
C GLN A 82 17.19 0.14 -4.47
N LEU A 83 17.01 -1.17 -4.62
CA LEU A 83 17.80 -2.20 -3.98
C LEU A 83 18.35 -3.16 -5.03
N ASN A 84 19.67 -3.27 -5.11
CA ASN A 84 20.35 -4.18 -6.02
C ASN A 84 21.04 -5.28 -5.20
N TYR A 85 20.72 -6.53 -5.50
CA TYR A 85 21.21 -7.70 -4.76
C TYR A 85 21.43 -8.89 -5.69
N ARG A 86 22.17 -9.89 -5.19
CA ARG A 86 22.39 -11.16 -5.90
C ARG A 86 21.93 -12.31 -5.04
N ILE A 87 21.34 -13.32 -5.68
CA ILE A 87 20.85 -14.54 -5.03
C ILE A 87 21.82 -15.69 -5.35
N SER A 88 22.09 -16.56 -4.37
CA SER A 88 22.96 -17.72 -4.58
C SER A 88 22.37 -18.68 -5.63
N GLY A 89 23.21 -19.16 -6.54
CA GLY A 89 22.82 -20.17 -7.55
C GLY A 89 21.98 -19.63 -8.71
N LEU A 90 21.70 -18.33 -8.79
CA LEU A 90 21.02 -17.70 -9.93
C LEU A 90 21.99 -16.79 -10.69
N PRO A 91 22.08 -16.91 -12.03
CA PRO A 91 22.87 -15.98 -12.84
C PRO A 91 22.17 -14.61 -12.89
N GLY A 92 22.96 -13.54 -12.77
CA GLY A 92 22.48 -12.16 -12.85
C GLY A 92 22.45 -11.39 -11.53
N SER A 93 21.86 -10.20 -11.60
CA SER A 93 21.52 -9.33 -10.47
C SER A 93 20.02 -9.08 -10.43
N PHE A 94 19.49 -8.84 -9.24
CA PHE A 94 18.11 -8.48 -9.00
C PHE A 94 18.03 -7.03 -8.54
N THR A 95 17.08 -6.30 -9.10
CA THR A 95 16.79 -4.91 -8.76
C THR A 95 15.35 -4.78 -8.32
N ILE A 96 15.14 -4.24 -7.13
CA ILE A 96 13.82 -3.83 -6.66
C ILE A 96 13.74 -2.31 -6.72
N ARG A 97 12.73 -1.80 -7.41
CA ARG A 97 12.45 -0.37 -7.53
C ARG A 97 10.99 -0.10 -7.86
N ILE A 98 10.54 1.13 -7.64
CA ILE A 98 9.27 1.59 -8.20
C ILE A 98 9.45 1.77 -9.71
N ALA A 99 8.45 1.36 -10.49
CA ALA A 99 8.39 1.64 -11.91
C ALA A 99 8.34 3.17 -12.13
N THR A 100 8.96 3.66 -13.21
CA THR A 100 8.98 5.11 -13.49
C THR A 100 7.62 5.62 -13.94
N ASP A 101 6.82 4.74 -14.54
CA ASP A 101 5.59 5.11 -15.25
C ASP A 101 4.34 4.64 -14.49
N SER A 102 4.52 4.04 -13.30
CA SER A 102 3.42 3.52 -12.49
C SER A 102 3.84 3.32 -11.03
N ASP A 103 2.88 3.35 -10.11
CA ASP A 103 3.09 3.12 -8.66
C ASP A 103 3.27 1.63 -8.31
N LEU A 104 3.99 0.90 -9.17
CA LEU A 104 4.24 -0.53 -9.01
C LEU A 104 5.65 -0.75 -8.47
N LEU A 105 5.77 -1.54 -7.40
CA LEU A 105 7.05 -2.05 -6.95
C LEU A 105 7.36 -3.31 -7.74
N LEU A 106 8.44 -3.26 -8.52
CA LEU A 106 8.87 -4.34 -9.39
C LEU A 106 10.17 -4.95 -8.89
N ARG A 107 10.27 -6.27 -9.04
CA ARG A 107 11.52 -7.01 -9.03
C ARG A 107 11.92 -7.30 -10.47
N LEU A 108 13.07 -6.79 -10.85
CA LEU A 108 13.68 -6.96 -12.17
C LEU A 108 14.89 -7.88 -12.01
N SER A 109 15.20 -8.68 -13.02
CA SER A 109 16.39 -9.53 -13.03
C SER A 109 17.16 -9.39 -14.34
N ASP A 110 18.46 -9.12 -14.25
CA ASP A 110 19.34 -9.02 -15.40
C ASP A 110 20.04 -10.38 -15.61
N GLY A 111 19.36 -11.32 -16.26
CA GLY A 111 19.82 -12.72 -16.44
C GLY A 111 19.05 -13.48 -17.55
N VAL A 112 19.33 -14.79 -17.70
CA VAL A 112 18.92 -15.64 -18.86
C VAL A 112 17.38 -15.74 -19.06
N ALA A 113 16.58 -15.26 -18.10
CA ALA A 113 15.21 -14.84 -18.35
C ALA A 113 14.93 -13.59 -17.52
N ALA A 114 14.73 -12.42 -18.14
CA ALA A 114 14.33 -11.21 -17.43
C ALA A 114 12.96 -11.44 -16.78
N MET A 115 12.95 -11.71 -15.48
CA MET A 115 11.73 -11.83 -14.69
C MET A 115 11.38 -10.44 -14.15
N ASN A 116 10.35 -9.84 -14.74
CA ASN A 116 9.71 -8.65 -14.18
C ASN A 116 8.53 -9.11 -13.32
N ASN A 117 8.75 -9.25 -12.01
CA ASN A 117 7.69 -9.66 -11.09
C ASN A 117 7.17 -8.45 -10.32
N ARG A 118 5.85 -8.27 -10.30
CA ARG A 118 5.20 -7.22 -9.50
C ARG A 118 5.12 -7.67 -8.05
N ILE A 119 5.80 -6.96 -7.16
CA ILE A 119 5.75 -7.20 -5.71
C ILE A 119 4.55 -6.48 -5.11
N ALA A 120 4.42 -5.18 -5.40
CA ALA A 120 3.38 -4.33 -4.84
C ALA A 120 2.75 -3.38 -5.89
N LYS A 121 1.53 -2.93 -5.64
CA LYS A 121 0.82 -1.84 -6.33
C LYS A 121 0.60 -0.66 -5.38
N ASN A 122 0.31 0.51 -5.95
CA ASN A 122 0.03 1.76 -5.24
C ASN A 122 1.11 2.13 -4.22
N VAL A 123 2.36 1.94 -4.61
CA VAL A 123 3.50 2.23 -3.74
C VAL A 123 3.80 3.72 -3.83
N ALA A 124 3.48 4.45 -2.78
CA ALA A 124 3.74 5.88 -2.68
C ALA A 124 5.24 6.16 -2.50
N SER A 125 5.90 5.33 -1.71
CA SER A 125 7.34 5.44 -1.51
C SER A 125 7.98 4.10 -1.21
N PHE A 126 9.20 3.95 -1.69
CA PHE A 126 10.08 2.82 -1.42
C PHE A 126 11.47 3.41 -1.22
N SER A 127 12.03 3.20 -0.05
CA SER A 127 13.38 3.64 0.24
C SER A 127 14.14 2.57 0.99
N VAL A 128 15.41 2.45 0.66
CA VAL A 128 16.29 1.45 1.23
C VAL A 128 17.53 2.14 1.74
N MET A 129 17.93 1.84 2.96
CA MET A 129 19.06 2.45 3.63
C MET A 129 19.92 1.36 4.23
N ARG A 130 21.21 1.32 3.85
CA ARG A 130 22.16 0.38 4.45
C ARG A 130 22.83 1.05 5.64
N ILE A 131 22.33 0.75 6.84
CA ILE A 131 22.82 1.29 8.11
C ILE A 131 24.25 0.82 8.40
N SER A 132 24.56 -0.43 8.05
CA SER A 132 25.89 -1.01 8.25
C SER A 132 26.20 -2.07 7.20
N THR A 133 27.41 -2.62 7.23
CA THR A 133 27.78 -3.79 6.42
C THR A 133 26.80 -4.96 6.56
N TRP A 134 26.18 -5.09 7.73
CA TRP A 134 25.33 -6.21 8.11
C TRP A 134 23.88 -5.82 8.33
N THR A 135 23.49 -4.56 8.14
CA THR A 135 22.14 -4.09 8.48
C THR A 135 21.61 -3.20 7.38
N LEU A 136 20.40 -3.53 6.91
CA LEU A 136 19.69 -2.80 5.90
C LEU A 136 18.26 -2.55 6.36
N GLN A 137 17.79 -1.32 6.17
CA GLN A 137 16.45 -0.87 6.51
C GLN A 137 15.69 -0.57 5.22
N ILE A 138 14.47 -1.06 5.11
CA ILE A 138 13.58 -0.82 3.97
C ILE A 138 12.33 -0.15 4.50
N HIS A 139 11.97 0.98 3.92
CA HIS A 139 10.73 1.68 4.19
C HIS A 139 9.83 1.63 2.98
N ILE A 140 8.55 1.28 3.20
CA ILE A 140 7.55 1.15 2.14
C ILE A 140 6.27 1.81 2.59
N GLN A 141 5.66 2.58 1.71
CA GLN A 141 4.36 3.18 1.91
C GLN A 141 3.44 2.82 0.76
N ILE A 142 2.21 2.47 1.09
CA ILE A 142 1.14 2.14 0.14
C ILE A 142 0.01 3.13 0.33
N HIS A 143 -0.48 3.66 -0.79
CA HIS A 143 -1.61 4.57 -0.82
C HIS A 143 -2.92 3.88 -1.26
N ASN A 144 -4.03 4.56 -1.02
CA ASN A 144 -5.36 4.11 -1.43
C ASN A 144 -5.52 4.06 -2.96
N ASP A 145 -6.44 3.20 -3.42
CA ASP A 145 -6.79 3.06 -4.84
C ASP A 145 -7.60 4.26 -5.37
N ILE A 146 -8.32 4.97 -4.49
CA ILE A 146 -9.25 6.06 -4.84
C ILE A 146 -8.70 7.36 -4.29
N THR A 147 -8.64 8.41 -5.10
CA THR A 147 -8.24 9.75 -4.66
C THR A 147 -9.24 10.32 -3.65
N GLU A 148 -8.77 11.09 -2.70
CA GLU A 148 -9.64 11.86 -1.81
C GLU A 148 -10.30 13.03 -2.56
N GLU A 149 -11.18 13.78 -1.88
CA GLU A 149 -11.88 14.94 -2.44
C GLU A 149 -10.93 16.00 -3.03
N ASP A 150 -9.72 16.09 -2.46
CA ASP A 150 -8.65 17.01 -2.90
C ASP A 150 -7.75 16.41 -3.99
N GLU A 151 -8.17 15.33 -4.66
CA GLU A 151 -7.41 14.58 -5.68
C GLU A 151 -6.09 13.96 -5.18
N THR A 152 -5.80 14.04 -3.89
CA THR A 152 -4.61 13.44 -3.27
C THR A 152 -4.84 11.98 -2.87
N TYR A 153 -3.77 11.20 -2.88
CA TYR A 153 -3.78 9.84 -2.35
C TYR A 153 -3.39 9.81 -0.87
N ARG A 154 -4.13 9.04 -0.07
CA ARG A 154 -3.85 8.82 1.35
C ARG A 154 -2.98 7.60 1.54
N ILE A 155 -1.96 7.71 2.40
CA ILE A 155 -1.20 6.54 2.86
C ILE A 155 -2.09 5.69 3.75
N ILE A 156 -2.35 4.45 3.33
CA ILE A 156 -3.19 3.48 4.06
C ILE A 156 -2.37 2.43 4.81
N ALA A 157 -1.12 2.20 4.36
CA ALA A 157 -0.19 1.31 5.03
C ALA A 157 1.23 1.86 4.90
N SER A 158 2.00 1.74 5.96
CA SER A 158 3.39 2.17 6.03
C SER A 158 4.12 1.20 6.94
N ASP A 159 5.25 0.68 6.48
CA ASP A 159 6.05 -0.25 7.26
C ASP A 159 7.54 -0.01 7.04
N THR A 160 8.32 -0.30 8.07
CA THR A 160 9.77 -0.20 8.07
C THR A 160 10.37 -1.50 8.56
N LEU A 161 11.07 -2.17 7.66
CA LEU A 161 11.72 -3.44 7.90
C LEU A 161 13.19 -3.22 8.17
N SER A 162 13.75 -3.97 9.10
CA SER A 162 15.19 -4.05 9.32
C SER A 162 15.64 -5.49 9.12
N PHE A 163 16.67 -5.68 8.30
CA PHE A 163 17.20 -6.98 7.94
C PHE A 163 18.69 -7.05 8.17
N MET A 164 19.15 -8.27 8.46
CA MET A 164 20.57 -8.56 8.39
C MET A 164 20.97 -8.67 6.92
N ALA A 165 21.81 -7.75 6.46
CA ALA A 165 22.34 -7.80 5.11
C ALA A 165 23.39 -8.92 5.03
N PRO A 166 23.26 -9.86 4.08
CA PRO A 166 24.35 -10.78 3.76
C PRO A 166 25.52 -9.92 3.28
N GLY A 167 26.69 -10.16 3.87
CA GLY A 167 27.79 -9.19 3.98
C GLY A 167 28.18 -8.46 2.70
N ALA A 168 28.79 -7.28 2.86
CA ALA A 168 29.54 -6.68 1.76
C ALA A 168 30.69 -7.64 1.41
N GLY A 169 30.60 -8.30 0.26
CA GLY A 169 31.78 -8.81 -0.43
C GLY A 169 32.56 -7.64 -1.01
#